data_AF-A0A497P039-F1
#
_entry.id   AF-A0A497P039-F1
#
_cell.length_a   1.000
_cell.length_b   1.000
_cell.length_c   1.000
_cell.angle_alpha   90.00
_cell.angle_beta   90.00
_cell.angle_gamma   90.00
#
_symmetry.space_group_name_H-M   'P 1'
#
loop_
_entity.id
_entity.type
_entity.pdbx_description
1 polymer ?
#
loop_
_entity_poly.entity_id
_entity_poly.type
_entity_poly.pdbx_seq_one_letter_code
_entity_poly.pdbx_strand_id
1 'polypeptide(L)'
;MKRILEVVPLICIVTLNPPILSIVNSYAKHHPFIGSFPTIYVWNYTWFAILLIALTTLALTSSSWSGDEIEKRLAKYLKKEEKAKKGLS
;
A
#
# COMPACT_ATOMS: atom_id res chain seq x y z
N MET A 1 13.81 -6.25 3.27
CA MET A 1 13.17 -5.88 2.01
C MET A 1 11.64 -5.92 2.07
N LYS A 2 10.99 -7.08 2.31
CA LYS A 2 9.50 -7.16 2.40
C LYS A 2 8.87 -6.16 3.39
N ARG A 3 9.36 -6.08 4.62
CA ARG A 3 8.88 -5.12 5.63
C ARG A 3 8.98 -3.65 5.21
N ILE A 4 9.98 -3.30 4.40
CA ILE A 4 10.15 -1.93 3.89
C ILE A 4 9.08 -1.66 2.82
N LEU A 5 8.87 -2.60 1.89
CA LEU A 5 7.84 -2.51 0.86
C LEU A 5 6.41 -2.46 1.42
N GLU A 6 6.18 -3.03 2.60
CA GLU A 6 4.88 -2.97 3.31
C GLU A 6 4.65 -1.62 4.00
N VAL A 7 5.71 -0.96 4.46
CA VAL A 7 5.62 0.32 5.21
C VAL A 7 5.59 1.54 4.28
N VAL A 8 6.24 1.47 3.12
CA VAL A 8 6.27 2.57 2.14
C VAL A 8 4.86 3.03 1.72
N PRO A 9 3.90 2.14 1.39
CA PRO A 9 2.53 2.55 1.08
C PRO A 9 1.84 3.30 2.22
N LEU A 10 2.08 2.90 3.47
CA LEU A 10 1.52 3.59 4.65
C LEU A 10 2.10 5.00 4.77
N ILE A 11 3.40 5.17 4.57
CA ILE A 11 4.05 6.49 4.57
C ILE A 11 3.46 7.36 3.46
N CYS A 12 3.32 6.84 2.25
CA CYS A 12 2.71 7.56 1.13
C CYS A 12 1.30 8.05 1.45
N ILE A 13 0.44 7.19 2.03
CA ILE A 13 -0.92 7.57 2.44
C ILE A 13 -0.89 8.71 3.47
N VAL A 14 0.01 8.64 4.46
CA VAL A 14 0.15 9.69 5.46
C VAL A 14 0.60 11.00 4.82
N THR A 15 1.59 10.97 3.92
CA THR A 15 2.12 12.17 3.24
C THR A 15 1.15 12.84 2.27
N LEU A 16 0.16 12.09 1.80
CA LEU A 16 -0.91 12.57 0.91
C LEU A 16 -2.21 12.89 1.70
N ASN A 17 -2.20 12.77 3.02
CA ASN A 17 -3.36 13.07 3.86
C ASN A 17 -3.57 14.60 3.99
N PRO A 18 -4.82 15.13 3.98
CA PRO A 18 -5.14 16.54 4.16
C PRO A 18 -4.31 17.34 5.18
N PRO A 19 -4.00 16.86 6.40
CA PRO A 19 -3.18 17.62 7.35
C PRO A 19 -1.78 17.92 6.81
N ILE A 20 -1.11 16.93 6.20
CA ILE A 20 0.23 17.13 5.62
C ILE A 20 0.14 17.94 4.35
N LEU A 21 -0.86 17.67 3.50
CA LEU A 21 -1.08 18.48 2.30
C LEU A 21 -1.33 19.95 2.62
N SER A 22 -1.99 20.28 3.74
CA SER A 22 -2.19 21.65 4.18
C SER A 22 -0.87 22.35 4.54
N ILE A 23 0.04 21.64 5.20
CA ILE A 23 1.39 22.14 5.53
C ILE A 23 2.17 22.37 4.23
N VAL A 24 2.17 21.40 3.32
CA VAL A 24 2.87 21.50 2.03
C VAL A 24 2.27 22.61 1.16
N ASN A 25 0.95 22.79 1.19
CA ASN A 25 0.29 23.88 0.49
C ASN A 25 0.68 25.24 1.05
N SER A 26 0.80 25.36 2.38
CA SER A 26 1.30 26.58 3.02
C SER A 26 2.74 26.87 2.61
N TYR A 27 3.60 25.85 2.57
CA TYR A 27 4.96 25.97 2.04
C TYR A 27 4.96 26.40 0.56
N ALA A 28 4.12 25.80 -0.27
CA ALA A 28 4.00 26.12 -1.69
C ALA A 28 3.52 27.56 -1.95
N LYS A 29 2.82 28.20 -1.02
CA LYS A 29 2.48 29.64 -1.14
C LYS A 29 3.73 30.54 -1.06
N HIS A 30 4.71 30.15 -0.24
CA HIS A 30 5.97 30.89 -0.09
C HIS A 30 7.04 30.46 -1.10
N HIS A 31 6.97 29.20 -1.53
CA HIS A 31 7.87 28.61 -2.51
C HIS A 31 7.02 27.94 -3.60
N PRO A 32 6.45 28.70 -4.55
CA PRO A 32 5.51 28.17 -5.53
C PRO A 32 6.14 27.22 -6.54
N PHE A 33 7.45 27.31 -6.73
CA PHE A 33 8.19 26.47 -7.66
C PHE A 33 9.39 25.81 -6.99
N ILE A 34 9.61 24.53 -7.32
CA ILE A 34 10.88 23.82 -7.13
C ILE A 34 11.48 23.65 -8.53
N GLY A 35 12.55 24.39 -8.83
CA GLY A 35 13.05 24.54 -10.18
C GLY A 35 12.01 25.19 -11.08
N SER A 36 11.61 24.51 -12.16
CA SER A 36 10.60 24.99 -13.12
C SER A 36 9.20 24.39 -12.90
N PHE A 37 9.00 23.60 -11.84
CA PHE A 37 7.75 22.88 -11.61
C PHE A 37 7.02 23.40 -10.38
N PRO A 38 5.67 23.45 -10.39
CA PRO A 38 4.89 23.84 -9.21
C PRO A 38 5.21 22.92 -8.03
N THR A 39 5.53 23.50 -6.87
CA THR A 39 5.97 22.76 -5.67
C THR A 39 4.96 21.71 -5.23
N ILE A 40 3.68 22.04 -5.28
CA ILE A 40 2.60 21.11 -4.91
C ILE A 40 2.50 19.94 -5.89
N TYR A 41 2.84 20.15 -7.17
CA TYR A 41 2.90 19.09 -8.16
C TYR A 41 4.10 18.19 -7.90
N VAL A 42 5.28 18.77 -7.67
CA VAL A 42 6.49 18.00 -7.35
C VAL A 42 6.23 17.10 -6.14
N TRP A 43 5.59 17.61 -5.08
CA TRP A 43 5.23 16.80 -3.91
C TRP A 43 4.31 15.63 -4.28
N ASN A 44 3.15 15.92 -4.89
CA ASN A 44 2.15 14.90 -5.18
C ASN A 44 2.69 13.84 -6.14
N TYR A 45 3.28 14.24 -7.27
CA TYR A 45 3.80 13.31 -8.27
C TYR A 45 4.90 12.41 -7.69
N THR A 46 5.77 12.95 -6.83
CA THR A 46 6.83 12.16 -6.18
C THR A 46 6.23 11.06 -5.31
N TRP A 47 5.32 11.41 -4.39
CA TRP A 47 4.74 10.43 -3.47
C TRP A 47 3.83 9.42 -4.16
N PHE A 48 3.08 9.83 -5.19
CA PHE A 48 2.30 8.90 -6.02
C PHE A 48 3.18 7.95 -6.83
N ALA A 49 4.28 8.43 -7.41
CA ALA A 49 5.22 7.57 -8.14
C ALA A 49 5.86 6.54 -7.21
N ILE A 50 6.30 6.95 -6.01
CA ILE A 50 6.86 6.05 -4.99
C ILE A 50 5.81 5.01 -4.58
N LEU A 51 4.56 5.42 -4.33
CA LEU A 51 3.48 4.51 -3.96
C LEU A 51 3.23 3.47 -5.06
N LEU A 52 3.15 3.91 -6.32
CA LEU A 52 2.90 3.02 -7.44
C LEU A 52 4.03 1.98 -7.59
N ILE A 53 5.28 2.42 -7.54
CA ILE A 53 6.44 1.52 -7.61
C ILE A 53 6.44 0.52 -6.45
N ALA A 54 6.16 0.98 -5.22
CA ALA A 54 6.12 0.12 -4.04
C ALA A 54 5.02 -0.94 -4.14
N LEU A 55 3.81 -0.54 -4.54
CA LEU A 55 2.67 -1.46 -4.72
C LEU A 55 2.91 -2.45 -5.85
N THR A 56 3.43 -2.02 -6.99
CA THR A 56 3.79 -2.92 -8.10
C THR A 56 4.84 -3.92 -7.66
N THR A 57 5.90 -3.46 -6.99
CA THR A 57 6.97 -4.35 -6.49
C THR A 57 6.44 -5.35 -5.47
N LEU A 58 5.58 -4.91 -4.55
CA LEU A 58 4.93 -5.77 -3.57
C LEU A 58 4.07 -6.83 -4.27
N ALA A 59 3.25 -6.44 -5.24
CA ALA A 59 2.40 -7.34 -6.01
C ALA A 59 3.23 -8.41 -6.75
N LEU A 60 4.32 -8.01 -7.41
CA LEU A 60 5.21 -8.94 -8.13
C LEU A 60 5.99 -9.88 -7.20
N THR A 61 6.27 -9.47 -5.96
CA THR A 61 7.08 -10.24 -5.00
C THR A 61 6.21 -11.09 -4.05
N SER A 62 4.91 -10.84 -4.00
CA SER A 62 4.01 -11.50 -3.07
C SER A 62 3.60 -12.89 -3.56
N SER A 63 4.36 -13.91 -3.15
CA SER A 63 4.03 -15.33 -3.38
C SER A 63 2.72 -15.81 -2.73
N SER A 64 2.10 -14.98 -1.87
CA SER A 64 0.85 -15.31 -1.17
C SER A 64 -0.41 -15.14 -2.02
N TRP A 65 -0.26 -14.58 -3.23
CA TRP A 65 -1.31 -14.52 -4.25
C TRP A 65 -1.25 -15.70 -5.23
N SER A 66 -0.48 -16.76 -4.92
CA SER A 66 -0.56 -17.99 -5.70
C SER A 66 -1.91 -18.67 -5.48
N GLY A 67 -2.58 -19.06 -6.57
CA GLY A 67 -3.84 -19.81 -6.51
C GLY A 67 -3.74 -21.04 -5.60
N ASP A 68 -2.61 -21.74 -5.64
CA ASP A 68 -2.30 -22.90 -4.79
C ASP A 68 -2.40 -22.61 -3.29
N GLU A 69 -1.94 -21.44 -2.83
CA GLU A 69 -2.00 -21.07 -1.40
C GLU A 69 -3.43 -20.72 -0.99
N ILE A 70 -4.21 -20.12 -1.90
CA ILE A 70 -5.63 -19.83 -1.71
C ILE A 70 -6.44 -21.13 -1.65
N GLU A 71 -6.20 -22.06 -2.57
CA GLU A 71 -6.85 -23.37 -2.60
C GLU A 71 -6.53 -24.20 -1.35
N LYS A 72 -5.27 -24.22 -0.90
CA LYS A 72 -4.88 -24.88 0.36
C LYS A 72 -5.60 -24.29 1.57
N ARG A 73 -5.71 -22.96 1.64
CA ARG A 73 -6.46 -22.29 2.73
C ARG A 73 -7.94 -22.65 2.68
N LEU A 74 -8.55 -22.58 1.49
CA LEU A 74 -9.96 -22.92 1.29
C LEU A 74 -10.25 -24.37 1.69
N ALA A 75 -9.43 -25.32 1.24
CA ALA A 75 -9.55 -26.74 1.60
C ALA A 75 -9.45 -26.95 3.12
N LYS A 76 -8.57 -26.21 3.81
CA LYS A 76 -8.45 -26.26 5.27
C LYS A 76 -9.71 -25.72 5.97
N TYR A 77 -10.29 -24.63 5.48
CA TYR A 77 -11.54 -24.08 6.01
C TYR A 77 -12.71 -25.04 5.82
N LEU A 78 -12.87 -25.60 4.62
CA LEU A 78 -13.93 -26.56 4.32
C LEU A 78 -13.83 -27.82 5.21
N LYS A 79 -12.62 -28.37 5.40
CA LYS A 79 -12.41 -29.49 6.33
C LYS A 79 -12.77 -29.14 7.78
N LYS A 80 -12.49 -27.91 8.22
CA LYS A 80 -12.85 -27.46 9.57
C LYS A 80 -14.36 -27.33 9.74
N GLU A 81 -15.05 -26.78 8.74
CA GLU A 81 -16.52 -26.73 8.69
C GLU A 81 -17.14 -28.12 8.72
N GLU A 82 -16.65 -29.07 7.93
CA GLU A 82 -17.16 -30.45 7.92
C GLU A 82 -17.00 -31.14 9.28
N LYS A 83 -15.86 -30.95 9.96
CA LYS A 83 -15.65 -31.48 11.31
C LYS A 83 -16.61 -30.85 12.33
N ALA A 84 -16.81 -29.53 12.26
CA ALA A 84 -17.75 -28.82 13.11
C ALA A 84 -19.20 -29.30 12.90
N LYS A 85 -19.61 -29.52 11.65
CA LYS A 85 -20.94 -30.06 11.32
C LYS A 85 -21.13 -31.52 11.74
N LYS A 86 -20.05 -32.31 11.77
CA LYS A 86 -20.09 -33.72 12.19
C LYS A 86 -19.95 -33.92 13.71
N GLY A 87 -19.85 -32.85 14.51
CA GLY A 87 -19.74 -32.93 15.97
C GLY A 87 -18.48 -33.66 16.47
N LEU A 88 -17.47 -33.82 15.61
CA LEU A 88 -16.21 -34.47 15.93
C LEU A 88 -15.21 -33.38 16.38
N SER A 89 -15.23 -33.07 17.68
CA SER A 89 -14.20 -32.26 18.34
C SER A 89 -12.97 -33.10 18.68
#